data_AF-A0A850T8X3-F1
#
_entry.id   AF-A0A850T8X3-F1
#
_cell.length_a   1.000
_cell.length_b   1.000
_cell.length_c   1.000
_cell.angle_alpha   90.00
_cell.angle_beta   90.00
_cell.angle_gamma   90.00
#
_symmetry.space_group_name_H-M   'P 1'
#
loop_
_entity.id
_entity.type
_entity.pdbx_description
1 polymer ?
#
loop_
_entity_poly.entity_id
_entity_poly.type
_entity_poly.pdbx_seq_one_letter_code
_entity_poly.pdbx_strand_id
1 'polypeptide(L)'
;MMTHDDFLKIEKQFYAYTRPFVDRAEDPYPFVLKQKHTARVCRAMEMLCKSLDLDGPKTARACAAAMVHDMGRFPQFAVFNTYSDARSKNHAALGCREIVRSNILSHLSATDRQLILRAVALHNRPRLPATLGRDLNLLARLLRDADKIDIFNVMKNHYLNPDSRHGFLTYDLHDDGNVPRAAARALLETRQNDLSFVNTLNNMKVFQAGMVYDLNFPAAAAAILDLEVIPVLLDGMPPSDLITRLAQALLEHLKSLASSNHGKH
;
A
#
# COMPACT_ATOMS: atom_id res chain seq x y z
N MET A 1 12.59 -9.25 -22.95
CA MET A 1 11.60 -9.50 -21.87
C MET A 1 12.34 -9.46 -20.56
N MET A 2 11.73 -8.95 -19.50
CA MET A 2 12.39 -8.86 -18.19
C MET A 2 12.69 -10.25 -17.62
N THR A 3 13.85 -10.40 -16.99
CA THR A 3 14.30 -11.64 -16.36
C THR A 3 14.34 -11.52 -14.83
N HIS A 4 14.51 -12.64 -14.13
CA HIS A 4 14.74 -12.62 -12.68
C HIS A 4 16.04 -11.86 -12.32
N ASP A 5 17.09 -12.00 -13.13
CA ASP A 5 18.35 -11.27 -12.93
C ASP A 5 18.17 -9.75 -13.04
N ASP A 6 17.27 -9.29 -13.92
CA ASP A 6 16.94 -7.87 -14.02
C ASP A 6 16.28 -7.35 -12.74
N PHE A 7 15.43 -8.15 -12.09
CA PHE A 7 14.84 -7.84 -10.80
C PHE A 7 15.90 -7.80 -9.69
N LEU A 8 16.79 -8.80 -9.60
CA LEU A 8 17.87 -8.82 -8.60
C LEU A 8 18.80 -7.61 -8.70
N LYS A 9 19.08 -7.13 -9.92
CA LYS A 9 19.83 -5.87 -10.14
C LYS A 9 19.09 -4.67 -9.55
N ILE A 10 17.78 -4.58 -9.76
CA ILE A 10 16.93 -3.50 -9.22
C ILE A 10 16.90 -3.56 -7.70
N GLU A 11 16.73 -4.75 -7.11
CA GLU A 11 16.77 -4.95 -5.66
C GLU A 11 18.08 -4.44 -5.05
N LYS A 12 19.22 -4.86 -5.62
CA LYS A 12 20.53 -4.39 -5.16
C LYS A 12 20.65 -2.87 -5.24
N GLN A 13 20.19 -2.26 -6.32
CA GLN A 13 20.23 -0.81 -6.51
C GLN A 13 19.26 -0.07 -5.58
N PHE A 14 18.10 -0.65 -5.26
CA PHE A 14 17.16 -0.10 -4.29
C PHE A 14 17.79 0.00 -2.89
N TYR A 15 18.42 -1.07 -2.41
CA TYR A 15 19.11 -1.03 -1.12
C TYR A 15 20.30 -0.07 -1.12
N ALA A 16 21.05 0.01 -2.22
CA ALA A 16 22.10 1.01 -2.38
C ALA A 16 21.57 2.46 -2.35
N TYR A 17 20.44 2.71 -3.00
CA TYR A 17 19.77 4.03 -3.01
C TYR A 17 19.24 4.42 -1.63
N THR A 18 18.66 3.48 -0.89
CA THR A 18 17.99 3.76 0.39
C THR A 18 18.96 3.83 1.57
N ARG A 19 20.11 3.15 1.49
CA ARG A 19 21.12 3.08 2.56
C ARG A 19 21.53 4.45 3.14
N PRO A 20 21.85 5.49 2.35
CA PRO A 20 22.24 6.79 2.91
C PRO A 20 21.15 7.47 3.76
N PHE A 21 19.87 7.17 3.54
CA PHE A 21 18.78 7.68 4.37
C PHE A 21 18.78 7.02 5.75
N VAL A 22 19.10 5.72 5.81
CA VAL A 22 19.21 4.97 7.07
C VAL A 22 20.48 5.40 7.82
N ASP A 23 21.64 5.39 7.15
CA ASP A 23 22.95 5.59 7.77
C ASP A 23 23.13 7.01 8.36
N ARG A 24 22.36 8.00 7.88
CA ARG A 24 22.49 9.42 8.28
C ARG A 24 21.37 9.91 9.18
N ALA A 25 20.31 9.13 9.38
CA ALA A 25 19.18 9.54 10.19
C ALA A 25 19.49 9.45 11.68
N GLU A 26 19.02 10.42 12.46
CA GLU A 26 19.01 10.33 13.92
C GLU A 26 18.13 9.17 14.39
N ASP A 27 16.92 9.06 13.80
CA ASP A 27 16.06 7.89 13.92
C ASP A 27 15.99 7.12 12.58
N PRO A 28 16.63 5.94 12.47
CA PRO A 28 16.59 5.14 11.25
C PRO A 28 15.25 4.40 11.07
N TYR A 29 14.40 4.34 12.09
CA TYR A 29 13.20 3.49 12.09
C TYR A 29 12.25 3.76 10.91
N PRO A 30 11.91 5.01 10.53
CA PRO A 30 11.01 5.28 9.41
C PRO A 30 11.55 4.71 8.09
N PHE A 31 12.85 4.87 7.84
CA PHE A 31 13.49 4.39 6.62
C PHE A 31 13.64 2.86 6.60
N VAL A 32 14.03 2.27 7.73
CA VAL A 32 14.12 0.80 7.88
C VAL A 32 12.74 0.16 7.74
N LEU A 33 11.70 0.78 8.30
CA LEU A 33 10.32 0.35 8.13
C LEU A 33 9.96 0.32 6.65
N LYS A 34 10.31 1.35 5.87
CA LYS A 34 10.02 1.39 4.44
C LYS A 34 10.82 0.40 3.60
N GLN A 35 12.06 0.10 3.97
CA GLN A 35 12.81 -1.02 3.35
C GLN A 35 12.12 -2.36 3.63
N LYS A 36 11.77 -2.64 4.90
CA LYS A 36 11.08 -3.88 5.29
C LYS A 36 9.70 -4.01 4.66
N HIS A 37 8.98 -2.90 4.56
CA HIS A 37 7.70 -2.81 3.87
C HIS A 37 7.85 -3.18 2.40
N THR A 38 8.78 -2.55 1.69
CA THR A 38 9.06 -2.84 0.28
C THR A 38 9.36 -4.33 0.06
N ALA A 39 10.19 -4.94 0.92
CA ALA A 39 10.48 -6.38 0.84
C ALA A 39 9.24 -7.27 1.06
N ARG A 40 8.33 -6.88 1.97
CA ARG A 40 7.05 -7.59 2.19
C ARG A 40 6.08 -7.40 1.03
N VAL A 41 6.03 -6.21 0.43
CA VAL A 41 5.26 -5.94 -0.79
C VAL A 41 5.76 -6.78 -1.96
N CYS A 42 7.08 -6.98 -2.12
CA CYS A 42 7.61 -7.91 -3.12
C CYS A 42 7.17 -9.36 -2.88
N ARG A 43 7.19 -9.85 -1.63
CA ARG A 43 6.68 -11.20 -1.31
C ARG A 43 5.17 -11.34 -1.57
N ALA A 44 4.39 -10.32 -1.23
CA ALA A 44 2.97 -10.28 -1.54
C ALA A 44 2.74 -10.27 -3.06
N MET A 45 3.57 -9.53 -3.81
CA MET A 45 3.53 -9.50 -5.27
C MET A 45 3.81 -10.87 -5.89
N GLU A 46 4.81 -11.60 -5.41
CA GLU A 46 5.12 -12.97 -5.86
C GLU A 46 3.93 -13.92 -5.61
N MET A 47 3.32 -13.83 -4.43
CA MET A 47 2.13 -14.61 -4.07
C MET A 47 0.95 -14.31 -5.01
N LEU A 48 0.67 -13.03 -5.30
CA LEU A 48 -0.41 -12.64 -6.21
C LEU A 48 -0.11 -13.03 -7.66
N CYS A 49 1.13 -12.92 -8.12
CA CYS A 49 1.52 -13.37 -9.46
C CYS A 49 1.33 -14.88 -9.60
N LYS A 50 1.69 -15.64 -8.56
CA LYS A 50 1.50 -17.09 -8.52
C LYS A 50 0.02 -17.48 -8.54
N SER A 51 -0.86 -16.77 -7.81
CA SER A 51 -2.30 -17.08 -7.83
C SER A 51 -2.95 -16.87 -9.20
N LEU A 52 -2.35 -16.03 -10.05
CA LEU A 52 -2.81 -15.72 -11.40
C LEU A 52 -2.05 -16.50 -12.49
N ASP A 53 -1.20 -17.47 -12.13
CA ASP A 53 -0.34 -18.22 -13.05
C ASP A 53 0.45 -17.33 -14.02
N LEU A 54 0.96 -16.19 -13.53
CA LEU A 54 1.75 -15.29 -14.37
C LEU A 54 3.13 -15.89 -14.67
N ASP A 55 3.56 -15.73 -15.92
CA ASP A 55 4.88 -16.18 -16.37
C ASP A 55 6.03 -15.42 -15.67
N GLY A 56 7.24 -15.97 -15.82
CA GLY A 56 8.47 -15.41 -15.23
C GLY A 56 8.70 -13.94 -15.58
N PRO A 57 8.62 -13.53 -16.86
CA PRO A 57 8.79 -12.13 -17.24
C PRO A 57 7.77 -11.16 -16.62
N LYS A 58 6.48 -11.53 -16.58
CA LYS A 58 5.44 -10.71 -15.94
C LYS A 58 5.67 -10.62 -14.44
N THR A 59 6.02 -11.72 -13.79
CA THR A 59 6.31 -11.77 -12.36
C THR A 59 7.52 -10.89 -12.01
N ALA A 60 8.62 -10.99 -12.78
CA ALA A 60 9.80 -10.16 -12.58
C ALA A 60 9.49 -8.66 -12.73
N ARG A 61 8.68 -8.29 -13.72
CA ARG A 61 8.21 -6.91 -13.91
C ARG A 61 7.34 -6.43 -12.74
N ALA A 62 6.44 -7.28 -12.26
CA ALA A 62 5.57 -6.96 -11.14
C ALA A 62 6.38 -6.75 -9.85
N CYS A 63 7.32 -7.64 -9.56
CA CYS A 63 8.23 -7.52 -8.41
C CYS A 63 9.13 -6.29 -8.50
N ALA A 64 9.58 -5.93 -9.70
CA ALA A 64 10.33 -4.70 -9.91
C ALA A 64 9.50 -3.44 -9.64
N ALA A 65 8.23 -3.40 -10.06
CA ALA A 65 7.33 -2.30 -9.70
C ALA A 65 7.12 -2.22 -8.18
N ALA A 66 6.92 -3.35 -7.52
CA ALA A 66 6.85 -3.43 -6.06
C ALA A 66 8.13 -2.93 -5.38
N MET A 67 9.32 -3.28 -5.88
CA MET A 67 10.60 -2.87 -5.29
C MET A 67 10.80 -1.36 -5.30
N VAL A 68 10.26 -0.65 -6.30
CA VAL A 68 10.53 0.78 -6.48
C VAL A 68 9.35 1.70 -6.16
N HIS A 69 8.16 1.17 -5.88
CA HIS A 69 6.93 1.96 -5.77
C HIS A 69 7.01 3.10 -4.73
N ASP A 70 7.66 2.82 -3.61
CA ASP A 70 7.75 3.72 -2.46
C ASP A 70 9.11 4.44 -2.36
N MET A 71 9.92 4.45 -3.43
CA MET A 71 11.19 5.20 -3.47
C MET A 71 11.03 6.69 -3.12
N GLY A 72 9.83 7.25 -3.33
CA GLY A 72 9.49 8.63 -2.96
C GLY A 72 9.34 8.85 -1.45
N ARG A 73 9.06 7.81 -0.65
CA ARG A 73 8.90 7.92 0.81
C ARG A 73 10.19 8.31 1.52
N PHE A 74 11.34 7.91 0.98
CA PHE A 74 12.65 8.22 1.55
C PHE A 74 12.93 9.73 1.54
N PRO A 75 12.97 10.43 0.38
CA PRO A 75 13.13 11.89 0.39
C PRO A 75 11.92 12.63 0.96
N GLN A 76 10.70 12.08 0.88
CA GLN A 76 9.54 12.67 1.56
C GLN A 76 9.78 12.75 3.07
N PHE A 77 10.11 11.62 3.70
CA PHE A 77 10.30 11.58 5.15
C PHE A 77 11.55 12.35 5.58
N ALA A 78 12.65 12.25 4.82
CA ALA A 78 13.89 12.97 5.14
C ALA A 78 13.74 14.49 5.13
N VAL A 79 12.82 15.04 4.34
CA VAL A 79 12.59 16.49 4.23
C VAL A 79 11.44 16.97 5.11
N PHE A 80 10.36 16.19 5.21
CA PHE A 80 9.11 16.63 5.83
C PHE A 80 8.78 15.92 7.15
N ASN A 81 9.54 14.88 7.52
CA ASN A 81 9.32 14.07 8.73
C ASN A 81 7.89 13.51 8.85
N THR A 82 7.26 13.16 7.72
CA THR A 82 5.89 12.63 7.69
C THR A 82 5.64 11.81 6.43
N TYR A 83 4.72 10.84 6.52
CA TYR A 83 4.16 10.12 5.37
C TYR A 83 2.85 10.72 4.86
N SER A 84 2.37 11.81 5.45
CA SER A 84 1.17 12.49 4.95
C SER A 84 1.47 13.24 3.66
N ASP A 85 0.95 12.75 2.53
CA ASP A 85 1.07 13.41 1.22
C ASP A 85 0.45 14.82 1.24
N ALA A 86 -0.65 15.01 1.98
CA ALA A 86 -1.34 16.30 2.09
C ALA A 86 -0.53 17.34 2.86
N ARG A 87 0.25 16.92 3.86
CA ARG A 87 1.17 17.78 4.62
C ARG A 87 2.56 17.88 3.98
N SER A 88 2.80 17.19 2.87
CA SER A 88 4.11 17.14 2.20
C SER A 88 3.98 17.14 0.67
N LYS A 89 4.45 16.08 0.00
CA LYS A 89 4.37 15.87 -1.45
C LYS A 89 3.77 14.51 -1.74
N ASN A 90 3.03 14.38 -2.84
CA ASN A 90 2.58 13.08 -3.33
C ASN A 90 3.79 12.14 -3.56
N HIS A 91 3.85 11.06 -2.77
CA HIS A 91 5.01 10.16 -2.76
C HIS A 91 5.16 9.36 -4.05
N ALA A 92 4.06 8.99 -4.73
CA ALA A 92 4.13 8.30 -6.02
C ALA A 92 4.78 9.17 -7.10
N ALA A 93 4.39 10.45 -7.18
CA ALA A 93 4.99 11.40 -8.11
C ALA A 93 6.46 11.69 -7.79
N LEU A 94 6.81 11.77 -6.50
CA LEU A 94 8.20 11.88 -6.06
C LEU A 94 8.99 10.61 -6.38
N GLY A 95 8.41 9.43 -6.17
CA GLY A 95 9.01 8.13 -6.48
C GLY A 95 9.37 8.00 -7.96
N CYS A 96 8.47 8.39 -8.88
CA CYS A 96 8.79 8.40 -10.31
C CYS A 96 10.00 9.28 -10.64
N ARG A 97 10.16 10.44 -9.99
CA ARG A 97 11.35 11.29 -10.18
C ARG A 97 12.62 10.61 -9.68
N GLU A 98 12.57 9.98 -8.50
CA GLU A 98 13.73 9.30 -7.92
C GLU A 98 14.14 8.05 -8.72
N ILE A 99 13.16 7.30 -9.24
CA ILE A 99 13.41 6.15 -10.13
C ILE A 99 14.16 6.60 -11.39
N VAL A 100 13.73 7.70 -12.01
CA VAL A 100 14.42 8.25 -13.19
C VAL A 100 15.81 8.78 -12.82
N ARG A 101 15.92 9.56 -11.75
CA ARG A 101 17.19 10.18 -11.30
C ARG A 101 18.25 9.15 -10.92
N SER A 102 17.86 8.04 -10.31
CA SER A 102 18.77 6.98 -9.87
C SER A 102 19.22 6.06 -11.00
N ASN A 103 18.61 6.14 -12.19
CA ASN A 103 18.84 5.22 -13.31
C ASN A 103 18.61 3.74 -12.94
N ILE A 104 17.81 3.46 -11.89
CA ILE A 104 17.60 2.10 -11.37
C ILE A 104 16.95 1.13 -12.37
N LEU A 105 16.23 1.68 -13.37
CA LEU A 105 15.57 0.92 -14.44
C LEU A 105 16.25 1.09 -15.81
N SER A 106 17.49 1.60 -15.85
CA SER A 106 18.17 1.96 -17.10
C SER A 106 18.53 0.77 -17.99
N HIS A 107 18.77 -0.41 -17.40
CA HIS A 107 19.04 -1.66 -18.13
C HIS A 107 17.78 -2.30 -18.72
N LEU A 108 16.59 -1.85 -18.35
CA LEU A 108 15.33 -2.39 -18.87
C LEU A 108 14.98 -1.80 -20.25
N SER A 109 14.14 -2.55 -20.97
CA SER A 109 13.51 -2.05 -22.19
C SER A 109 12.68 -0.78 -21.92
N ALA A 110 12.52 0.07 -22.93
CA ALA A 110 11.69 1.27 -22.79
C ALA A 110 10.24 0.94 -22.39
N THR A 111 9.69 -0.15 -22.93
CA THR A 111 8.35 -0.65 -22.62
C THR A 111 8.22 -1.04 -21.15
N ASP A 112 9.15 -1.85 -20.62
CA ASP A 112 9.11 -2.29 -19.22
C ASP A 112 9.26 -1.10 -18.26
N ARG A 113 10.21 -0.20 -18.55
CA ARG A 113 10.45 1.01 -17.76
C ARG A 113 9.21 1.91 -17.71
N GLN A 114 8.56 2.15 -18.85
CA GLN A 114 7.33 2.95 -18.90
C GLN A 114 6.18 2.28 -18.14
N LEU A 115 6.04 0.96 -18.26
CA LEU A 115 4.98 0.22 -17.60
C LEU A 115 5.13 0.27 -16.07
N ILE A 116 6.36 0.07 -15.56
CA ILE A 116 6.70 0.20 -14.14
C ILE A 116 6.43 1.64 -13.65
N LEU A 117 6.98 2.66 -14.31
CA LEU A 117 6.80 4.06 -13.90
C LEU A 117 5.32 4.47 -13.87
N ARG A 118 4.52 4.02 -14.84
CA ARG A 118 3.08 4.31 -14.87
C ARG A 118 2.32 3.60 -13.76
N ALA A 119 2.66 2.35 -13.44
CA ALA A 119 2.07 1.64 -12.31
C ALA A 119 2.41 2.34 -10.98
N VAL A 120 3.67 2.75 -10.80
CA VAL A 120 4.09 3.55 -9.64
C VAL A 120 3.32 4.88 -9.57
N ALA A 121 3.17 5.61 -10.67
CA ALA A 121 2.39 6.87 -10.65
C ALA A 121 0.89 6.69 -10.29
N LEU A 122 0.37 5.47 -10.40
CA LEU A 122 -1.04 5.14 -10.16
C LEU A 122 -1.29 4.50 -8.79
N HIS A 123 -0.27 4.00 -8.09
CA HIS A 123 -0.49 3.12 -6.93
C HIS A 123 -1.20 3.82 -5.76
N ASN A 124 -0.97 5.12 -5.54
CA ASN A 124 -1.63 5.88 -4.48
C ASN A 124 -2.87 6.68 -4.92
N ARG A 125 -3.34 6.53 -6.17
CA ARG A 125 -4.52 7.27 -6.65
C ARG A 125 -5.79 6.82 -5.92
N PRO A 126 -6.76 7.70 -5.67
CA PRO A 126 -8.04 7.29 -5.08
C PRO A 126 -8.77 6.26 -5.95
N ARG A 127 -8.68 6.39 -7.27
CA ARG A 127 -9.21 5.43 -8.25
C ARG A 127 -8.27 5.34 -9.46
N LEU A 128 -8.24 4.17 -10.08
CA LEU A 128 -7.59 4.00 -11.37
C LEU A 128 -8.43 4.64 -12.50
N PRO A 129 -7.79 5.18 -13.55
CA PRO A 129 -8.50 5.64 -14.75
C PRO A 129 -9.37 4.53 -15.36
N ALA A 130 -10.53 4.91 -15.90
CA ALA A 130 -11.48 3.96 -16.51
C ALA A 130 -10.88 3.20 -17.70
N THR A 131 -9.99 3.85 -18.45
CA THR A 131 -9.34 3.27 -19.63
C THR A 131 -7.84 3.15 -19.40
N LEU A 132 -7.38 1.91 -19.22
CA LEU A 132 -5.96 1.55 -19.16
C LEU A 132 -5.72 0.38 -20.11
N GLY A 133 -4.54 0.35 -20.75
CA GLY A 133 -4.11 -0.84 -21.49
C GLY A 133 -4.01 -2.06 -20.56
N ARG A 134 -4.27 -3.26 -21.10
CA ARG A 134 -4.37 -4.52 -20.34
C ARG A 134 -3.22 -4.71 -19.34
N ASP A 135 -1.98 -4.60 -19.81
CA ASP A 135 -0.79 -4.85 -18.98
C ASP A 135 -0.64 -3.82 -17.85
N LEU A 136 -0.95 -2.55 -18.10
CA LEU A 136 -0.88 -1.50 -17.08
C LEU A 136 -2.02 -1.64 -16.07
N ASN A 137 -3.21 -2.02 -16.51
CA ASN A 137 -4.34 -2.27 -15.63
C ASN A 137 -4.02 -3.39 -14.64
N LEU A 138 -3.52 -4.52 -15.16
CA LEU A 138 -3.10 -5.66 -14.34
C LEU A 138 -2.01 -5.27 -13.35
N LEU A 139 -0.91 -4.65 -13.83
CA LEU A 139 0.22 -4.30 -12.97
C LEU A 139 -0.16 -3.27 -11.89
N ALA A 140 -0.96 -2.27 -12.22
CA ALA A 140 -1.39 -1.26 -11.25
C ALA A 140 -2.28 -1.86 -10.16
N ARG A 141 -3.22 -2.75 -10.51
CA ARG A 141 -4.06 -3.45 -9.53
C ARG A 141 -3.24 -4.38 -8.64
N LEU A 142 -2.30 -5.14 -9.22
CA LEU A 142 -1.42 -6.03 -8.45
C LEU A 142 -0.58 -5.24 -7.44
N LEU A 143 0.00 -4.12 -7.88
CA LEU A 143 0.81 -3.27 -7.01
C LEU A 143 -0.01 -2.69 -5.86
N ARG A 144 -1.24 -2.22 -6.14
CA ARG A 144 -2.15 -1.69 -5.14
C ARG A 144 -2.59 -2.73 -4.11
N ASP A 145 -2.79 -3.97 -4.52
CA ASP A 145 -3.18 -5.04 -3.59
C ASP A 145 -1.98 -5.51 -2.76
N ALA A 146 -0.81 -5.71 -3.39
CA ALA A 146 0.42 -6.08 -2.71
C ALA A 146 0.83 -5.05 -1.64
N ASP A 147 0.71 -3.75 -1.96
CA ASP A 147 0.98 -2.65 -1.03
C ASP A 147 0.02 -2.69 0.18
N LYS A 148 -1.29 -2.78 -0.09
CA LYS A 148 -2.31 -2.85 0.98
C LYS A 148 -2.14 -4.03 1.92
N ILE A 149 -1.78 -5.21 1.40
CA ILE A 149 -1.51 -6.39 2.25
C ILE A 149 -0.48 -6.03 3.33
N ASP A 150 0.61 -5.37 2.95
CA ASP A 150 1.62 -4.99 3.95
C ASP A 150 1.21 -3.77 4.77
N ILE A 151 0.49 -2.79 4.21
CA ILE A 151 -0.03 -1.68 5.01
C ILE A 151 -0.90 -2.22 6.15
N PHE A 152 -1.81 -3.16 5.89
CA PHE A 152 -2.61 -3.79 6.94
C PHE A 152 -1.74 -4.49 7.99
N ASN A 153 -0.71 -5.22 7.58
CA ASN A 153 0.23 -5.85 8.51
C ASN A 153 0.98 -4.81 9.38
N VAL A 154 1.46 -3.72 8.80
CA VAL A 154 2.11 -2.63 9.54
C VAL A 154 1.13 -1.99 10.54
N MET A 155 -0.09 -1.69 10.11
CA MET A 155 -1.10 -1.08 10.97
C MET A 155 -1.52 -2.02 12.11
N LYS A 156 -1.74 -3.31 11.83
CA LYS A 156 -2.02 -4.32 12.86
C LYS A 156 -0.95 -4.29 13.96
N ASN A 157 0.33 -4.36 13.55
CA ASN A 157 1.44 -4.37 14.49
C ASN A 157 1.52 -3.06 15.30
N HIS A 158 1.28 -1.92 14.65
CA HIS A 158 1.27 -0.61 15.31
C HIS A 158 0.16 -0.48 16.36
N TYR A 159 -1.08 -0.89 16.05
CA TYR A 159 -2.18 -0.78 17.00
C TYR A 159 -2.12 -1.80 18.14
N LEU A 160 -1.56 -3.00 17.90
CA LEU A 160 -1.34 -3.97 18.97
C LEU A 160 -0.16 -3.60 19.89
N ASN A 161 0.82 -2.87 19.35
CA ASN A 161 2.03 -2.47 20.08
C ASN A 161 2.32 -0.98 19.83
N PRO A 162 1.50 -0.08 20.38
CA PRO A 162 1.64 1.35 20.12
C PRO A 162 2.96 1.87 20.69
N ASP A 163 3.65 2.69 19.88
CA ASP A 163 4.85 3.42 20.28
C ASP A 163 4.65 4.88 19.84
N SER A 164 4.64 5.79 20.81
CA SER A 164 4.38 7.22 20.57
C SER A 164 5.42 7.88 19.67
N ARG A 165 6.62 7.31 19.57
CA ARG A 165 7.67 7.77 18.64
C ARG A 165 7.31 7.51 17.17
N HIS A 166 6.37 6.61 16.91
CA HIS A 166 5.94 6.21 15.56
C HIS A 166 4.59 6.82 15.16
N GLY A 167 4.21 7.97 15.75
CA GLY A 167 2.96 8.69 15.43
C GLY A 167 2.78 9.00 13.95
N PHE A 168 3.87 9.14 13.19
CA PHE A 168 3.83 9.38 11.74
C PHE A 168 3.08 8.27 10.95
N LEU A 169 2.93 7.06 11.50
CA LEU A 169 2.16 5.96 10.90
C LEU A 169 0.66 6.27 10.79
N THR A 170 0.16 7.11 11.69
CA THR A 170 -1.22 7.60 11.74
C THR A 170 -1.28 9.10 11.48
N TYR A 171 -0.26 9.65 10.82
CA TYR A 171 -0.10 11.08 10.52
C TYR A 171 -0.08 12.00 11.74
N ASP A 172 0.32 11.48 12.90
CA ASP A 172 0.33 12.17 14.19
C ASP A 172 -1.06 12.69 14.59
N LEU A 173 -2.12 12.01 14.13
CA LEU A 173 -3.50 12.38 14.44
C LEU A 173 -3.81 12.04 15.90
N HIS A 174 -4.47 12.98 16.57
CA HIS A 174 -4.95 12.80 17.93
C HIS A 174 -6.18 11.88 17.95
N ASP A 175 -6.33 11.15 19.04
CA ASP A 175 -7.59 10.48 19.38
C ASP A 175 -8.49 11.48 20.12
N ASP A 176 -9.67 11.74 19.58
CA ASP A 176 -10.67 12.64 20.18
C ASP A 176 -11.71 11.88 21.01
N GLY A 177 -11.60 10.56 21.12
CA GLY A 177 -12.53 9.71 21.85
C GLY A 177 -13.92 9.65 21.22
N ASN A 178 -14.11 10.12 19.98
CA ASN A 178 -15.40 10.12 19.32
C ASN A 178 -15.53 8.98 18.32
N VAL A 179 -16.78 8.55 18.13
CA VAL A 179 -17.13 7.65 17.03
C VAL A 179 -17.04 8.44 15.71
N PRO A 180 -16.31 7.95 14.70
CA PRO A 180 -16.15 8.61 13.39
C PRO A 180 -17.40 8.45 12.52
N ARG A 181 -18.55 8.99 12.98
CA ARG A 181 -19.89 8.70 12.42
C ARG A 181 -20.01 9.04 10.94
N ALA A 182 -19.51 10.20 10.53
CA ALA A 182 -19.60 10.65 9.14
C ALA A 182 -18.79 9.74 8.21
N ALA A 183 -17.54 9.45 8.56
CA ALA A 183 -16.67 8.56 7.80
C ALA A 183 -17.24 7.14 7.72
N ALA A 184 -17.70 6.58 8.84
CA ALA A 184 -18.24 5.22 8.88
C ALA A 184 -19.54 5.08 8.05
N ARG A 185 -20.45 6.06 8.11
CA ARG A 185 -21.67 6.07 7.27
C ARG A 185 -21.35 6.20 5.79
N ALA A 186 -20.50 7.16 5.42
CA ALA A 186 -20.10 7.35 4.04
C ALA A 186 -19.43 6.09 3.48
N LEU A 187 -18.58 5.43 4.26
CA LEU A 187 -17.91 4.19 3.86
C LEU A 187 -18.91 3.03 3.67
N LEU A 188 -19.87 2.87 4.58
CA LEU A 188 -20.94 1.86 4.46
C LEU A 188 -21.82 2.08 3.23
N GLU A 189 -22.18 3.32 2.94
CA GLU A 189 -23.09 3.68 1.85
C GLU A 189 -22.41 3.61 0.48
N THR A 190 -21.19 4.13 0.37
CA THR A 190 -20.52 4.33 -0.92
C THR A 190 -19.49 3.27 -1.25
N ARG A 191 -19.01 2.53 -0.24
CA ARG A 191 -17.86 1.63 -0.32
C ARG A 191 -16.60 2.31 -0.87
N GLN A 192 -16.42 3.60 -0.57
CA GLN A 192 -15.31 4.40 -1.04
C GLN A 192 -14.60 5.06 0.13
N ASN A 193 -13.27 4.97 0.12
CA ASN A 193 -12.45 5.75 1.05
C ASN A 193 -12.32 7.17 0.56
N ASP A 194 -12.48 8.11 1.48
CA ASP A 194 -12.22 9.52 1.25
C ASP A 194 -11.29 10.04 2.35
N LEU A 195 -10.12 10.50 1.90
CA LEU A 195 -9.09 11.06 2.78
C LEU A 195 -9.54 12.38 3.42
N SER A 196 -10.56 13.05 2.86
CA SER A 196 -11.10 14.30 3.42
C SER A 196 -11.68 14.13 4.84
N PHE A 197 -12.11 12.91 5.19
CA PHE A 197 -12.58 12.60 6.54
C PHE A 197 -11.44 12.43 7.56
N VAL A 198 -10.18 12.29 7.14
CA VAL A 198 -9.07 11.86 8.00
C VAL A 198 -8.47 13.05 8.76
N ASN A 199 -9.09 13.39 9.89
CA ASN A 199 -8.67 14.49 10.79
C ASN A 199 -8.46 14.07 12.26
N THR A 200 -8.85 12.84 12.63
CA THR A 200 -8.59 12.22 13.93
C THR A 200 -8.11 10.78 13.74
N LEU A 201 -7.59 10.18 14.81
CA LEU A 201 -7.12 8.79 14.80
C LEU A 201 -8.25 7.81 14.44
N ASN A 202 -9.45 7.99 15.00
CA ASN A 202 -10.57 7.09 14.69
C ASN A 202 -11.06 7.24 13.25
N ASN A 203 -11.00 8.44 12.67
CA ASN A 203 -11.24 8.63 11.24
C ASN A 203 -10.17 7.96 10.37
N MET A 204 -8.90 8.01 10.79
CA MET A 204 -7.80 7.27 10.13
C MET A 204 -8.04 5.76 10.17
N LYS A 205 -8.40 5.20 11.33
CA LYS A 205 -8.71 3.77 11.48
C LYS A 205 -9.85 3.32 10.55
N VAL A 206 -10.92 4.12 10.41
CA VAL A 206 -12.00 3.84 9.44
C VAL A 206 -11.50 3.88 8.00
N PHE A 207 -10.70 4.89 7.63
CA PHE A 207 -10.11 5.00 6.30
C PHE A 207 -9.20 3.79 5.99
N GLN A 208 -8.36 3.38 6.94
CA GLN A 208 -7.49 2.21 6.81
C GLN A 208 -8.31 0.93 6.65
N ALA A 209 -9.34 0.73 7.48
CA ALA A 209 -10.21 -0.44 7.40
C ALA A 209 -10.98 -0.49 6.08
N GLY A 210 -11.42 0.66 5.57
CA GLY A 210 -12.14 0.77 4.31
C GLY A 210 -11.30 0.45 3.07
N MET A 211 -9.96 0.42 3.15
CA MET A 211 -9.08 0.09 2.01
C MET A 211 -9.38 -1.29 1.39
N VAL A 212 -10.08 -2.17 2.12
CA VAL A 212 -10.54 -3.47 1.61
C VAL A 212 -11.45 -3.35 0.39
N TYR A 213 -12.24 -2.25 0.26
CA TYR A 213 -13.14 -2.06 -0.88
C TYR A 213 -12.42 -1.74 -2.20
N ASP A 214 -11.11 -1.42 -2.15
CA ASP A 214 -10.27 -1.19 -3.33
C ASP A 214 -9.39 -2.41 -3.68
N LEU A 215 -9.66 -3.58 -3.06
CA LEU A 215 -8.99 -4.82 -3.41
C LEU A 215 -9.50 -5.38 -4.75
N ASN A 216 -8.61 -6.04 -5.47
CA ASN A 216 -8.80 -6.44 -6.86
C ASN A 216 -8.75 -7.96 -7.04
N PHE A 217 -7.99 -8.66 -6.20
CA PHE A 217 -7.76 -10.10 -6.36
C PHE A 217 -8.23 -10.91 -5.13
N PRO A 218 -8.89 -12.07 -5.35
CA PRO A 218 -9.30 -12.97 -4.26
C PRO A 218 -8.15 -13.36 -3.32
N ALA A 219 -6.96 -13.61 -3.86
CA ALA A 219 -5.78 -13.97 -3.06
C ALA A 219 -5.34 -12.83 -2.12
N ALA A 220 -5.54 -11.56 -2.51
CA ALA A 220 -5.26 -10.42 -1.63
C ALA A 220 -6.28 -10.34 -0.48
N ALA A 221 -7.56 -10.56 -0.78
CA ALA A 221 -8.61 -10.59 0.24
C ALA A 221 -8.39 -11.74 1.23
N ALA A 222 -8.01 -12.93 0.76
CA ALA A 222 -7.66 -14.06 1.61
C ALA A 222 -6.48 -13.73 2.53
N ALA A 223 -5.39 -13.17 1.98
CA ALA A 223 -4.23 -12.78 2.77
C ALA A 223 -4.57 -11.73 3.86
N ILE A 224 -5.49 -10.80 3.58
CA ILE A 224 -5.94 -9.80 4.56
C ILE A 224 -6.87 -10.41 5.62
N LEU A 225 -7.69 -11.41 5.26
CA LEU A 225 -8.48 -12.16 6.24
C LEU A 225 -7.60 -12.91 7.23
N ASP A 226 -6.53 -13.56 6.75
CA ASP A 226 -5.58 -14.28 7.59
C ASP A 226 -4.84 -13.36 8.58
N LEU A 227 -4.75 -12.07 8.27
CA LEU A 227 -4.20 -11.08 9.20
C LEU A 227 -5.16 -10.75 10.35
N GLU A 228 -6.45 -11.07 10.29
CA GLU A 228 -7.45 -10.70 11.32
C GLU A 228 -7.39 -9.21 11.72
N VAL A 229 -7.12 -8.34 10.74
CA VAL A 229 -6.75 -6.94 10.99
C VAL A 229 -7.94 -6.02 11.26
N ILE A 230 -9.12 -6.31 10.69
CA ILE A 230 -10.29 -5.41 10.81
C ILE A 230 -10.72 -5.19 12.26
N PRO A 231 -10.87 -6.24 13.11
CA PRO A 231 -11.15 -6.04 14.53
C PRO A 231 -10.09 -5.18 15.22
N VAL A 232 -8.80 -5.41 14.92
CA VAL A 232 -7.68 -4.64 15.51
C VAL A 232 -7.74 -3.16 15.14
N LEU A 233 -8.05 -2.83 13.88
CA LEU A 233 -8.13 -1.43 13.44
C LEU A 233 -9.27 -0.68 14.13
N LEU A 234 -10.40 -1.34 14.34
CA LEU A 234 -11.60 -0.71 14.91
C LEU A 234 -11.63 -0.81 16.44
N ASP A 235 -10.65 -1.48 17.04
CA ASP A 235 -10.51 -1.58 18.49
C ASP A 235 -10.19 -0.22 19.14
N GLY A 236 -10.59 -0.08 20.40
CA GLY A 236 -10.42 1.15 21.19
C GLY A 236 -11.36 2.30 20.81
N MET A 237 -12.19 2.17 19.78
CA MET A 237 -13.26 3.14 19.50
C MET A 237 -14.38 3.04 20.54
N PRO A 238 -15.13 4.14 20.83
CA PRO A 238 -16.27 4.07 21.72
C PRO A 238 -17.33 3.05 21.23
N PRO A 239 -18.00 2.32 22.14
CA PRO A 239 -19.04 1.36 21.77
C PRO A 239 -20.10 1.96 20.85
N SER A 240 -20.34 1.32 19.70
CA SER A 240 -21.27 1.83 18.70
C SER A 240 -21.77 0.75 17.74
N ASP A 241 -23.09 0.62 17.62
CA ASP A 241 -23.73 -0.25 16.62
C ASP A 241 -23.32 0.10 15.18
N LEU A 242 -22.94 1.36 14.93
CA LEU A 242 -22.43 1.79 13.63
C LEU A 242 -21.08 1.12 13.32
N ILE A 243 -20.17 1.08 14.29
CA ILE A 243 -18.83 0.48 14.12
C ILE A 243 -18.94 -1.04 14.05
N THR A 244 -19.82 -1.66 14.86
CA THR A 244 -20.11 -3.10 14.77
C THR A 244 -20.61 -3.48 13.37
N ARG A 245 -21.58 -2.73 12.82
CA ARG A 245 -22.08 -2.96 11.45
C ARG A 245 -21.01 -2.72 10.39
N LEU A 246 -20.17 -1.71 10.56
CA LEU A 246 -19.05 -1.46 9.66
C LEU A 246 -18.07 -2.64 9.65
N ALA A 247 -17.67 -3.14 10.82
CA ALA A 247 -16.77 -4.29 10.93
C ALA A 247 -17.35 -5.54 10.23
N GLN A 248 -18.64 -5.82 10.44
CA GLN A 248 -19.36 -6.92 9.78
C GLN A 248 -19.34 -6.75 8.24
N ALA A 249 -19.72 -5.58 7.73
CA ALA A 249 -19.77 -5.31 6.29
C ALA A 249 -18.39 -5.42 5.62
N LEU A 250 -17.31 -5.00 6.30
CA LEU A 250 -15.94 -5.12 5.80
C LEU A 250 -15.49 -6.60 5.74
N LEU A 251 -15.76 -7.36 6.79
CA LEU A 251 -15.42 -8.79 6.86
C LEU A 251 -16.22 -9.62 5.85
N GLU A 252 -17.51 -9.33 5.68
CA GLU A 252 -18.36 -9.96 4.66
C GLU A 252 -17.86 -9.67 3.25
N HIS A 253 -17.46 -8.42 2.97
CA HIS A 253 -16.87 -8.04 1.69
C HIS A 253 -15.58 -8.83 1.41
N LEU A 254 -14.67 -8.89 2.38
CA LEU A 254 -13.44 -9.67 2.25
C LEU A 254 -13.71 -11.14 1.99
N LYS A 255 -14.62 -11.77 2.76
CA LYS A 255 -15.01 -13.18 2.58
C LYS A 255 -15.59 -13.42 1.19
N SER A 256 -16.50 -12.56 0.74
CA SER A 256 -17.10 -12.65 -0.58
C SER A 256 -16.05 -12.53 -1.70
N LEU A 257 -15.11 -11.58 -1.59
CA LEU A 257 -14.04 -11.41 -2.57
C LEU A 257 -13.07 -12.60 -2.56
N ALA A 258 -12.69 -13.10 -1.38
CA ALA A 258 -11.79 -14.25 -1.23
C ALA A 258 -12.39 -15.55 -1.81
N SER A 259 -13.72 -15.72 -1.70
CA SER A 259 -14.44 -16.87 -2.27
C SER A 259 -14.81 -16.72 -3.75
N SER A 260 -14.50 -15.59 -4.38
CA SER A 260 -14.80 -15.39 -5.79
C SER A 260 -13.83 -16.22 -6.65
N ASN A 261 -14.36 -17.23 -7.36
CA ASN A 261 -13.58 -18.00 -8.32
C ASN A 261 -12.98 -17.07 -9.39
N HIS A 262 -11.75 -17.34 -9.83
CA HIS A 262 -11.12 -16.66 -10.96
C HIS A 262 -11.96 -16.85 -12.24
N GLY A 263 -12.94 -15.96 -12.43
CA GLY A 263 -13.51 -15.70 -13.74
C GLY A 263 -12.38 -15.19 -14.62
N LYS A 264 -11.84 -16.08 -15.45
CA LYS A 264 -10.88 -15.74 -16.51
C LYS A 264 -11.46 -14.59 -17.33
N HIS A 265 -10.92 -13.38 -17.15
CA HIS A 265 -11.17 -12.23 -18.01
C HIS A 265 -9.85 -11.82 -18.66
#